data_AF-A0A2S5P4W8-F1
#
_entry.id   AF-A0A2S5P4W8-F1
#
_cell.length_a   1.000
_cell.length_b   1.000
_cell.length_c   1.000
_cell.angle_alpha   90.00
_cell.angle_beta   90.00
_cell.angle_gamma   90.00
#
_symmetry.space_group_name_H-M   'P 1'
#
loop_
_entity.id
_entity.type
_entity.pdbx_description
1 polymer ?
#
loop_
_entity_poly.entity_id
_entity_poly.type
_entity_poly.pdbx_seq_one_letter_code
_entity_poly.pdbx_strand_id
1 'polypeptide(L)'
;MTRTDYLGWLGTLLLAGLMALLILRPIVGERWFGLYGLASVAIPIAIAGGLLLARRHSTIGHSPWRALLFALPLLLLAAIQIGFWTALFSLGQKGTLLIIMRAAILGASEPYLPALAAALIGFLGWLLASAARETEAR
;
A
#
# COMPACT_ATOMS: atom_id res chain seq x y z
N MET A 1 -25.72 -7.24 -14.79
CA MET A 1 -24.67 -7.24 -13.74
C MET A 1 -25.14 -8.14 -12.62
N THR A 2 -24.44 -9.23 -12.31
CA THR A 2 -24.87 -10.13 -11.22
C THR A 2 -24.58 -9.48 -9.86
N ARG A 3 -25.30 -9.88 -8.79
CA ARG A 3 -25.13 -9.32 -7.44
C ARG A 3 -23.69 -9.48 -6.93
N THR A 4 -23.02 -10.56 -7.34
CA THR A 4 -21.60 -10.87 -7.12
C THR A 4 -20.64 -9.93 -7.84
N ASP A 5 -20.94 -9.53 -9.08
CA ASP A 5 -20.12 -8.56 -9.83
C ASP A 5 -20.19 -7.17 -9.22
N TYR A 6 -21.38 -6.76 -8.78
CA TYR A 6 -21.61 -5.47 -8.15
C TYR A 6 -20.86 -5.34 -6.81
N LEU A 7 -20.91 -6.37 -5.97
CA LEU A 7 -20.15 -6.42 -4.71
C LEU A 7 -18.63 -6.48 -4.94
N GLY A 8 -18.18 -7.20 -5.97
CA GLY A 8 -16.77 -7.23 -6.36
C GLY A 8 -16.27 -5.86 -6.84
N TRP A 9 -17.09 -5.12 -7.57
CA TRP A 9 -16.77 -3.77 -8.04
C TRP A 9 -16.72 -2.75 -6.89
N LEU A 10 -17.73 -2.77 -6.00
CA LEU A 10 -17.77 -1.95 -4.78
C LEU A 10 -16.57 -2.21 -3.86
N GLY A 11 -16.19 -3.47 -3.67
CA GLY A 11 -15.01 -3.84 -2.89
C GLY A 11 -13.72 -3.31 -3.50
N THR A 12 -13.60 -3.31 -4.83
CA THR A 12 -12.42 -2.79 -5.54
C THR A 12 -12.33 -1.27 -5.41
N LEU A 13 -13.47 -0.56 -5.48
CA LEU A 13 -13.56 0.88 -5.27
C LEU A 13 -13.24 1.30 -3.84
N LEU A 14 -13.78 0.58 -2.85
CA LEU A 14 -13.47 0.81 -1.43
C LEU A 14 -11.97 0.60 -1.17
N LEU A 15 -11.38 -0.44 -1.75
CA LEU A 15 -9.95 -0.71 -1.62
C LEU A 15 -9.11 0.40 -2.27
N ALA A 16 -9.47 0.83 -3.48
CA ALA A 16 -8.81 1.93 -4.18
C ALA A 16 -8.92 3.25 -3.40
N GLY A 17 -10.08 3.54 -2.82
CA GLY A 17 -10.31 4.72 -1.97
C GLY A 17 -9.48 4.68 -0.69
N LEU A 18 -9.41 3.53 -0.01
CA LEU A 18 -8.56 3.35 1.17
C LEU A 18 -7.08 3.46 0.84
N MET A 19 -6.65 2.95 -0.31
CA MET A 19 -5.27 3.13 -0.78
C MET A 19 -4.94 4.58 -1.11
N ALA A 20 -5.82 5.27 -1.83
CA ALA A 20 -5.67 6.69 -2.12
C ALA A 20 -5.58 7.49 -0.81
N LEU A 21 -6.43 7.18 0.17
CA LEU A 21 -6.40 7.81 1.49
C LEU A 21 -5.07 7.56 2.22
N LEU A 22 -4.58 6.31 2.22
CA LEU A 22 -3.30 5.95 2.85
C LEU A 22 -2.10 6.63 2.21
N ILE A 23 -2.10 6.76 0.88
CA ILE A 23 -0.96 7.27 0.13
C ILE A 23 -1.00 8.80 -0.02
N LEU A 24 -2.19 9.43 -0.02
CA LEU A 24 -2.35 10.89 -0.05
C LEU A 24 -2.20 11.54 1.33
N ARG A 25 -2.55 10.85 2.43
CA ARG A 25 -2.36 11.38 3.80
C ARG A 25 -0.99 11.99 4.06
N PRO A 26 0.12 11.36 3.66
CA PRO A 26 1.43 11.96 3.88
C PRO A 26 1.72 13.24 3.08
N ILE A 27 0.96 13.54 2.03
CA ILE A 27 1.07 14.80 1.28
C ILE A 27 0.47 15.96 2.08
N VAL A 28 -0.46 15.68 3.00
CA VAL A 28 -1.14 16.69 3.84
C VAL A 28 -0.31 17.08 5.07
N GLY A 29 0.96 16.68 5.14
CA GLY A 29 1.87 17.09 6.21
C GLY A 29 1.84 16.20 7.47
N GLU A 30 1.02 15.16 7.50
CA GLU A 30 1.20 14.08 8.47
C GLU A 30 2.50 13.33 8.12
N ARG A 31 3.57 13.60 8.89
CA ARG A 31 4.89 13.01 8.71
C ARG A 31 4.75 11.50 8.49
N TRP A 32 5.18 11.00 7.33
CA TRP A 32 5.19 9.58 6.90
C TRP A 32 5.57 8.59 8.00
N PHE A 33 6.40 9.03 8.93
CA PHE A 33 6.94 8.25 10.03
C PHE A 33 6.37 8.63 11.41
N GLY A 34 5.25 9.34 11.50
CA GLY A 34 4.55 9.59 12.77
C GLY A 34 3.51 8.52 13.10
N LEU A 35 3.18 7.65 12.14
CA LEU A 35 1.96 6.85 12.17
C LEU A 35 2.27 5.36 12.08
N TYR A 36 2.69 4.76 13.19
CA TYR A 36 2.65 3.30 13.41
C TYR A 36 1.28 2.70 13.01
N GLY A 37 0.21 3.49 13.18
CA GLY A 37 -1.15 3.13 12.79
C GLY A 37 -1.36 2.93 11.28
N LEU A 38 -0.75 3.74 10.41
CA LEU A 38 -0.96 3.61 8.96
C LEU A 38 -0.25 2.38 8.38
N ALA A 39 0.95 2.07 8.88
CA ALA A 39 1.67 0.84 8.51
C ALA A 39 0.88 -0.42 8.89
N SER A 40 0.23 -0.39 10.05
CA SER A 40 -0.64 -1.46 10.52
C SER A 40 -1.90 -1.62 9.65
N VAL A 41 -2.43 -0.53 9.08
CA VAL A 41 -3.60 -0.55 8.16
C VAL A 41 -3.19 -0.96 6.74
N ALA A 42 -1.95 -0.72 6.32
CA ALA A 42 -1.45 -1.14 5.01
C ALA A 42 -1.39 -2.68 4.88
N ILE A 43 -1.13 -3.41 5.97
CA ILE A 43 -1.08 -4.89 5.97
C ILE A 43 -2.42 -5.53 5.56
N PRO A 44 -3.56 -5.27 6.24
CA PRO A 44 -4.83 -5.87 5.85
C PRO A 44 -5.27 -5.42 4.44
N ILE A 45 -4.92 -4.21 4.00
CA ILE A 45 -5.20 -3.75 2.62
C ILE A 45 -4.37 -4.51 1.60
N ALA A 46 -3.08 -4.73 1.86
CA ALA A 46 -2.20 -5.52 1.00
C ALA A 46 -2.70 -6.97 0.88
N ILE A 47 -3.09 -7.58 2.00
CA ILE A 47 -3.63 -8.95 2.04
C ILE A 47 -4.97 -9.02 1.31
N ALA A 48 -5.93 -8.15 1.64
CA ALA A 48 -7.26 -8.16 1.04
C ALA A 48 -7.20 -7.88 -0.47
N GLY A 49 -6.43 -6.88 -0.89
CA GLY A 49 -6.24 -6.55 -2.30
C GLY A 49 -5.48 -7.63 -3.06
N GLY A 50 -4.42 -8.19 -2.46
CA GLY A 50 -3.68 -9.31 -3.03
C GLY A 50 -4.56 -10.55 -3.22
N LEU A 51 -5.38 -10.91 -2.23
CA LEU A 51 -6.32 -12.03 -2.35
C LEU A 51 -7.38 -11.78 -3.44
N LEU A 52 -7.91 -10.55 -3.51
CA LEU A 52 -8.90 -10.17 -4.52
C LEU A 52 -8.31 -10.26 -5.93
N LEU A 53 -7.09 -9.72 -6.14
CA LEU A 53 -6.38 -9.79 -7.41
C LEU A 53 -5.98 -11.22 -7.78
N ALA A 54 -5.51 -12.02 -6.81
CA ALA A 54 -5.11 -13.41 -7.06
C ALA A 54 -6.30 -14.26 -7.52
N ARG A 55 -7.44 -14.11 -6.85
CA ARG A 55 -8.70 -14.75 -7.26
C ARG A 55 -9.10 -14.30 -8.66
N ARG A 56 -9.11 -13.00 -8.93
CA ARG A 56 -9.48 -12.45 -10.25
C ARG A 56 -8.57 -12.94 -11.38
N HIS A 57 -7.24 -12.85 -11.21
CA HIS A 57 -6.30 -13.34 -12.23
C HIS A 57 -6.46 -14.83 -12.49
N SER A 58 -6.72 -15.63 -11.45
CA SER A 58 -6.97 -17.07 -11.61
C SER A 58 -8.24 -17.33 -12.44
N THR A 59 -9.32 -16.55 -12.23
CA THR A 59 -10.56 -16.67 -13.00
C THR A 59 -10.39 -16.26 -14.48
N ILE A 60 -9.48 -15.32 -14.77
CA ILE A 60 -9.20 -14.81 -16.12
C ILE A 60 -8.15 -15.70 -16.85
N GLY A 61 -7.59 -16.71 -16.19
CA GLY A 61 -6.57 -17.61 -16.75
C GLY A 61 -5.15 -17.03 -16.74
N HIS A 62 -4.95 -15.95 -15.98
CA HIS A 62 -3.65 -15.32 -15.78
C HIS A 62 -2.95 -15.85 -14.53
N SER A 63 -1.64 -15.68 -14.48
CA SER A 63 -0.84 -16.08 -13.32
C SER A 63 -1.24 -15.29 -12.06
N PRO A 64 -1.63 -15.98 -10.96
CA PRO A 64 -2.02 -15.33 -9.71
C PRO A 64 -0.86 -14.57 -9.05
N TRP A 65 0.39 -14.88 -9.43
CA TRP A 65 1.60 -14.20 -8.96
C TRP A 65 1.60 -12.70 -9.25
N ARG A 66 0.82 -12.23 -10.24
CA ARG A 66 0.67 -10.77 -10.48
C ARG A 66 0.06 -10.04 -9.30
N ALA A 67 -0.72 -10.72 -8.45
CA ALA A 67 -1.22 -10.13 -7.21
C ALA A 67 -0.11 -9.78 -6.22
N LEU A 68 1.05 -10.43 -6.30
CA LEU A 68 2.21 -10.04 -5.51
C LEU A 68 2.72 -8.65 -5.89
N LEU A 69 2.65 -8.26 -7.16
CA LEU A 69 3.07 -6.91 -7.59
C LEU A 69 2.27 -5.81 -6.89
N PHE A 70 1.06 -6.13 -6.44
CA PHE A 70 0.24 -5.25 -5.62
C PHE A 70 0.57 -5.35 -4.12
N ALA A 71 0.67 -6.57 -3.58
CA ALA A 71 0.81 -6.77 -2.13
C ALA A 71 2.23 -6.46 -1.62
N LEU A 72 3.28 -6.82 -2.38
CA LEU A 72 4.67 -6.70 -1.94
C LEU A 72 5.09 -5.26 -1.61
N PRO A 73 4.82 -4.25 -2.46
CA PRO A 73 5.20 -2.88 -2.16
C PRO A 73 4.59 -2.37 -0.84
N LEU A 74 3.31 -2.66 -0.61
CA LEU A 74 2.61 -2.26 0.62
C LEU A 74 3.15 -3.01 1.84
N LEU A 75 3.41 -4.31 1.73
CA LEU A 75 3.98 -5.11 2.82
C LEU A 75 5.41 -4.70 3.15
N LEU A 76 6.23 -4.37 2.15
CA LEU A 76 7.59 -3.87 2.35
C LEU A 76 7.57 -2.53 3.10
N LEU A 77 6.72 -1.59 2.68
CA LEU A 77 6.57 -0.31 3.36
C LEU A 77 6.11 -0.49 4.81
N ALA A 78 5.15 -1.39 5.04
CA ALA A 78 4.68 -1.72 6.39
C ALA A 78 5.79 -2.36 7.24
N ALA A 79 6.55 -3.31 6.70
CA ALA A 79 7.64 -3.99 7.40
C ALA A 79 8.77 -3.02 7.77
N ILE A 80 9.15 -2.10 6.89
CA ILE A 80 10.15 -1.07 7.17
C ILE A 80 9.69 -0.18 8.32
N GLN A 81 8.43 0.29 8.30
CA GLN A 81 7.87 1.12 9.37
C GLN A 81 7.81 0.38 10.70
N ILE A 82 7.24 -0.83 10.73
CA ILE A 82 7.11 -1.63 11.95
C ILE A 82 8.51 -1.94 12.49
N GLY A 83 9.43 -2.41 11.65
CA GLY A 83 10.80 -2.74 12.05
C GLY A 83 11.55 -1.54 12.62
N PHE A 84 11.43 -0.37 12.01
CA PHE A 84 12.02 0.87 12.53
C PHE A 84 11.52 1.17 13.95
N TRP A 85 10.20 1.16 14.14
CA TRP A 85 9.59 1.49 15.43
C TRP A 85 9.88 0.44 16.50
N THR A 86 9.82 -0.85 16.15
CA THR A 86 10.22 -1.93 17.04
C THR A 86 11.68 -1.75 17.49
N ALA A 87 12.61 -1.50 16.57
CA ALA A 87 14.01 -1.26 16.91
C ALA A 87 14.19 -0.03 17.80
N LEU A 88 13.49 1.06 17.49
CA LEU A 88 13.53 2.29 18.29
C LEU A 88 13.06 2.05 19.72
N PHE A 89 11.94 1.37 19.91
CA PHE A 89 11.39 1.07 21.24
C PHE A 89 12.27 0.07 22.01
N SER A 90 12.87 -0.90 21.33
CA SER A 90 13.80 -1.86 21.95
C SER A 90 15.10 -1.21 22.43
N LEU A 91 15.57 -0.15 21.76
CA LEU A 91 16.82 0.53 22.11
C LEU A 91 16.67 1.60 23.20
N GLY A 92 15.45 2.05 23.51
CA GLY A 92 15.18 3.07 24.53
C GLY A 92 16.00 4.35 24.31
N GLN A 93 16.71 4.83 25.34
CA GLN A 93 17.57 6.03 25.24
C GLN A 93 18.73 5.89 24.25
N LYS A 94 19.12 4.67 23.85
CA LYS A 94 20.16 4.43 22.84
C LYS A 94 19.61 4.57 21.40
N GLY A 95 18.31 4.78 21.23
CA GLY A 95 17.64 4.97 19.94
C GLY A 95 17.97 6.30 19.23
N THR A 96 18.74 7.19 19.85
CA THR A 96 19.07 8.52 19.30
C THR A 96 19.71 8.44 17.90
N LEU A 97 20.59 7.46 17.66
CA LEU A 97 21.19 7.26 16.33
C LEU A 97 20.13 6.92 15.27
N LEU A 98 19.14 6.08 15.59
CA LEU A 98 18.05 5.75 14.69
C LEU A 98 17.17 6.97 14.37
N ILE A 99 16.93 7.83 15.36
CA ILE A 99 16.19 9.08 15.16
C ILE A 99 16.95 10.03 14.23
N ILE A 100 18.27 10.19 14.45
CA ILE A 100 19.12 11.03 13.60
C ILE A 100 19.18 10.49 12.17
N MET A 101 19.40 9.18 12.00
CA MET A 101 19.39 8.54 10.68
C MET A 101 18.05 8.71 9.97
N ARG A 102 16.94 8.56 10.69
CA ARG A 102 15.60 8.82 10.16
C ARG A 102 15.43 10.27 9.74
N ALA A 103 15.90 11.23 10.53
CA ALA A 103 15.80 12.66 10.19
C ALA A 103 16.61 13.00 8.93
N ALA A 104 17.81 12.43 8.78
CA ALA A 104 18.65 12.61 7.59
C ALA A 104 17.99 12.00 6.34
N ILE A 105 17.50 10.76 6.44
CA ILE A 105 16.79 10.09 5.34
C ILE A 105 15.51 10.87 4.97
N LEU A 106 14.75 11.33 5.95
CA LEU A 106 13.57 12.14 5.71
C LEU A 106 13.91 13.44 5.01
N GLY A 107 14.89 14.21 5.49
CA GLY A 107 15.29 15.47 4.85
C GLY A 107 15.73 15.28 3.39
N ALA A 108 16.40 14.16 3.08
CA ALA A 108 16.80 13.84 1.71
C ALA A 108 15.64 13.34 0.83
N SER A 109 14.66 12.63 1.40
CA SER A 109 13.56 11.99 0.65
C SER A 109 12.30 12.84 0.55
N GLU A 110 12.08 13.77 1.48
CA GLU A 110 10.86 14.59 1.61
C GLU A 110 10.42 15.28 0.31
N PRO A 111 11.32 15.88 -0.50
CA PRO A 111 10.92 16.50 -1.77
C PRO A 111 10.34 15.49 -2.79
N TYR A 112 10.75 14.22 -2.70
CA TYR A 112 10.38 13.17 -3.65
C TYR A 112 9.19 12.34 -3.15
N LEU A 113 8.84 12.41 -1.86
CA LEU A 113 7.75 11.62 -1.28
C LEU A 113 6.41 11.80 -2.00
N PRO A 114 5.97 13.01 -2.39
CA PRO A 114 4.71 13.19 -3.11
C PRO A 114 4.74 12.53 -4.50
N ALA A 115 5.85 12.65 -5.23
CA ALA A 115 6.00 12.04 -6.55
C ALA A 115 6.04 10.51 -6.47
N LEU A 116 6.76 9.95 -5.49
CA LEU A 116 6.80 8.52 -5.22
C LEU A 116 5.43 7.98 -4.80
N ALA A 117 4.71 8.72 -3.96
CA ALA A 117 3.34 8.40 -3.55
C ALA A 117 2.38 8.39 -4.75
N ALA A 118 2.41 9.42 -5.60
CA ALA A 118 1.60 9.48 -6.80
C ALA A 118 1.92 8.35 -7.80
N ALA A 119 3.20 8.05 -8.00
CA ALA A 119 3.63 6.93 -8.85
C ALA A 119 3.13 5.58 -8.30
N LEU A 120 3.20 5.38 -6.99
CA LEU A 120 2.71 4.16 -6.34
C LEU A 120 1.18 4.03 -6.44
N ILE A 121 0.42 5.11 -6.24
CA ILE A 121 -1.03 5.13 -6.47
C ILE A 121 -1.33 4.78 -7.91
N GLY A 122 -0.66 5.43 -8.87
CA GLY A 122 -0.88 5.21 -10.29
C GLY A 122 -0.62 3.76 -10.69
N PHE A 123 0.49 3.18 -10.21
CA PHE A 123 0.86 1.80 -10.48
C PHE A 123 -0.15 0.80 -9.88
N LEU A 124 -0.47 0.94 -8.59
CA LEU A 124 -1.39 0.03 -7.91
C LEU A 124 -2.84 0.18 -8.42
N GLY A 125 -3.25 1.41 -8.72
CA GLY A 125 -4.54 1.69 -9.36
C GLY A 125 -4.62 1.12 -10.77
N TRP A 126 -3.54 1.17 -11.55
CA TRP A 126 -3.48 0.53 -12.87
C TRP A 126 -3.63 -0.99 -12.78
N LEU A 127 -2.98 -1.65 -11.81
CA LEU A 127 -3.14 -3.09 -11.56
C LEU A 127 -4.58 -3.47 -11.17
N LEU A 128 -5.24 -2.66 -10.34
CA LEU A 128 -6.66 -2.87 -10.01
C LEU A 128 -7.56 -2.64 -11.22
N ALA A 129 -7.29 -1.60 -12.02
CA ALA A 129 -8.08 -1.26 -13.20
C ALA A 129 -7.91 -2.25 -14.37
N SER A 130 -6.72 -2.84 -14.55
CA SER A 130 -6.51 -3.89 -15.55
C SER A 130 -7.29 -5.16 -15.17
N ALA A 131 -7.24 -5.56 -13.90
CA ALA A 131 -8.01 -6.68 -13.38
C ALA A 131 -9.54 -6.44 -13.39
N ALA A 132 -9.99 -5.18 -13.43
CA ALA A 132 -11.40 -4.83 -13.56
C ALA A 132 -11.88 -4.85 -15.01
N ARG A 133 -11.14 -4.23 -15.94
CA ARG A 133 -11.53 -4.11 -17.37
C ARG A 133 -11.55 -5.44 -18.11
N GLU A 134 -10.66 -6.37 -17.77
CA GLU A 134 -10.64 -7.70 -18.41
C GLU A 134 -11.88 -8.55 -18.09
N THR A 135 -12.63 -8.21 -17.04
CA THR A 135 -13.92 -8.86 -16.70
C THR A 135 -15.07 -8.41 -17.60
N GLU A 136 -15.05 -7.20 -18.16
CA GLU A 136 -16.15 -6.63 -18.95
C GLU A 136 -16.10 -7.05 -20.43
N ALA A 137 -14.97 -7.61 -20.89
CA ALA A 137 -14.75 -8.03 -22.27
C ALA A 137 -15.15 -9.50 -22.56
N ARG A 138 -15.64 -10.23 -21.55
CA ARG A 138 -16.20 -11.59 -21.68
C ARG A 138 -17.71 -11.57 -21.45
#